data_AF-A0A4Q3J3R6-F1
#
_entry.id   AF-A0A4Q3J3R6-F1
#
_cell.length_a   1.000
_cell.length_b   1.000
_cell.length_c   1.000
_cell.angle_alpha   90.00
_cell.angle_beta   90.00
_cell.angle_gamma   90.00
#
_symmetry.space_group_name_H-M   'P 1'
#
loop_
_entity.id
_entity.type
_entity.pdbx_description
1 polymer ?
#
loop_
_entity_poly.entity_id
_entity_poly.type
_entity_poly.pdbx_seq_one_letter_code
_entity_poly.pdbx_strand_id
1 'polypeptide(L)'
;MAFLTAMRAVFLAIPQGHQSLQVTAPAACAGLGLGYVNHSRLGVCGRPHPEGLVVTFAQGDNGLGLQAGDVVLGADDAAGPELLDRSSRRPFCSDFSSPTDHHRRETAAASFFGQVPAGTVLRVRRGTAAPFDVEVPAGSTPQLLSCQDPLGRAIDFDARAEVRPDGVAVIRLPRFYPLDGGPPPTTGAEQEAFIAAFQAKVQAAFDQVKSAPAIVWDVRGNYGGITQVGLAIVAGMPGAQGGDLSSCRARIPKTSPPKFYAPKYAEYKVTPGGSFAYGGKVAVVSDGLDYSAADYFALAVTTFTDVPLVGSATAGAYGGSG
;
A
#
# COMPACT_ATOMS: atom_id res chain seq x y z
N MET A 1 -20.45 11.99 -13.25
CA MET A 1 -19.93 12.10 -11.86
C MET A 1 -20.84 11.44 -10.84
N ALA A 2 -22.13 11.79 -10.75
CA ALA A 2 -23.07 11.24 -9.76
C ALA A 2 -23.04 9.70 -9.61
N PHE A 3 -23.00 8.94 -10.72
CA PHE A 3 -22.88 7.48 -10.69
C PHE A 3 -21.63 7.00 -9.95
N LEU A 4 -20.44 7.55 -10.28
CA LEU A 4 -19.18 7.15 -9.65
C LEU A 4 -19.15 7.50 -8.16
N THR A 5 -19.70 8.67 -7.79
CA THR A 5 -19.84 9.06 -6.39
C THR A 5 -20.76 8.10 -5.62
N ALA A 6 -21.88 7.70 -6.21
CA ALA A 6 -22.79 6.71 -5.61
C ALA A 6 -22.10 5.34 -5.45
N MET A 7 -21.35 4.88 -6.45
CA MET A 7 -20.60 3.63 -6.37
C MET A 7 -19.50 3.67 -5.30
N ARG A 8 -18.74 4.76 -5.21
CA ARG A 8 -17.75 4.97 -4.14
C ARG A 8 -18.41 4.89 -2.77
N ALA A 9 -19.57 5.53 -2.60
CA ALA A 9 -20.32 5.47 -1.34
C ALA A 9 -20.73 4.04 -0.97
N VAL A 10 -21.15 3.22 -1.94
CA VAL A 10 -21.45 1.80 -1.72
C VAL A 10 -20.21 1.03 -1.27
N PHE A 11 -19.05 1.24 -1.90
CA PHE A 11 -17.80 0.57 -1.49
C PHE A 11 -17.29 1.02 -0.13
N LEU A 12 -17.49 2.28 0.25
CA LEU A 12 -17.18 2.76 1.58
C LEU A 12 -18.13 2.21 2.65
N ALA A 13 -19.35 1.85 2.27
CA ALA A 13 -20.35 1.27 3.17
C ALA A 13 -20.16 -0.24 3.39
N ILE A 14 -19.45 -0.94 2.49
CA ILE A 14 -19.20 -2.38 2.59
C ILE A 14 -17.69 -2.62 2.75
N PRO A 15 -17.20 -2.78 4.00
CA PRO A 15 -15.78 -2.96 4.29
C PRO A 15 -15.32 -4.34 3.82
N GLN A 16 -14.80 -4.41 2.59
CA GLN A 16 -14.18 -5.62 2.05
C GLN A 16 -12.92 -5.26 1.26
N GLY A 17 -11.97 -6.17 1.18
CA GLY A 17 -10.86 -6.08 0.25
C GLY A 17 -11.28 -6.50 -1.16
N HIS A 18 -10.45 -6.13 -2.13
CA HIS A 18 -10.43 -6.64 -3.52
C HIS A 18 -11.68 -6.40 -4.36
N GLN A 19 -12.59 -5.53 -3.92
CA GLN A 19 -13.57 -4.96 -4.84
C GLN A 19 -13.01 -3.70 -5.47
N SER A 20 -13.26 -3.53 -6.76
CA SER A 20 -12.84 -2.34 -7.47
C SER A 20 -13.86 -1.91 -8.51
N LEU A 21 -13.93 -0.60 -8.73
CA LEU A 21 -14.54 0.00 -9.91
C LEU A 21 -13.43 0.68 -10.70
N GLN A 22 -13.21 0.22 -11.92
CA GLN A 22 -12.18 0.76 -12.79
C GLN A 22 -12.83 1.44 -13.99
N VAL A 23 -12.41 2.67 -14.26
CA VAL A 23 -12.69 3.32 -15.53
C VAL A 23 -11.61 2.86 -16.51
N THR A 24 -11.97 1.94 -17.41
CA THR A 24 -11.01 1.16 -18.22
C THR A 24 -10.33 1.95 -19.33
N ALA A 25 -10.83 3.14 -19.69
CA ALA A 25 -10.21 4.02 -20.66
C ALA A 25 -9.45 5.15 -19.93
N PRO A 26 -8.10 5.19 -19.95
CA PRO A 26 -7.33 6.23 -19.25
C PRO A 26 -7.72 7.66 -19.62
N ALA A 27 -8.02 7.89 -20.91
CA ALA A 27 -8.50 9.19 -21.39
C ALA A 27 -9.86 9.60 -20.77
N ALA A 28 -10.69 8.63 -20.40
CA ALA A 28 -11.97 8.89 -19.74
C ALA A 28 -11.78 9.39 -18.31
N CYS A 29 -10.71 8.98 -17.60
CA CYS A 29 -10.46 9.48 -16.25
C CYS A 29 -10.20 10.99 -16.22
N ALA A 30 -9.34 11.48 -17.11
CA ALA A 30 -9.08 12.91 -17.26
C ALA A 30 -10.34 13.67 -17.68
N GLY A 31 -11.09 13.16 -18.67
CA GLY A 31 -12.36 13.76 -19.11
C GLY A 31 -13.45 13.80 -18.04
N LEU A 32 -13.38 12.92 -17.05
CA LEU A 32 -14.27 12.88 -15.90
C LEU A 32 -13.72 13.65 -14.68
N GLY A 33 -12.51 14.22 -14.76
CA GLY A 33 -11.87 14.90 -13.64
C GLY A 33 -11.51 13.97 -12.47
N LEU A 34 -11.24 12.69 -12.75
CA LEU A 34 -10.88 11.70 -11.74
C LEU A 34 -9.36 11.62 -11.56
N GLY A 35 -8.90 11.72 -10.31
CA GLY A 35 -7.52 11.40 -9.96
C GLY A 35 -7.27 9.89 -9.91
N TYR A 36 -6.02 9.49 -10.15
CA TYR A 36 -5.58 8.12 -9.89
C TYR A 36 -5.37 7.92 -8.39
N VAL A 37 -5.77 6.75 -7.89
CA VAL A 37 -5.56 6.39 -6.49
C VAL A 37 -4.07 6.36 -6.18
N ASN A 38 -3.68 6.92 -5.04
CA ASN A 38 -2.31 6.98 -4.53
C ASN A 38 -1.33 7.62 -5.52
N HIS A 39 -1.80 8.58 -6.31
CA HIS A 39 -0.98 9.42 -7.18
C HIS A 39 -1.23 10.91 -6.92
N SER A 40 -0.22 11.71 -7.17
CA SER A 40 -0.26 13.16 -7.08
C SER A 40 -0.01 13.80 -8.44
N ARG A 41 -0.85 14.77 -8.79
CA ARG A 41 -0.66 15.64 -9.98
C ARG A 41 0.09 16.93 -9.65
N LEU A 42 0.44 17.12 -8.38
CA LEU A 42 1.01 18.35 -7.84
C LEU A 42 2.44 18.13 -7.31
N GLY A 43 3.02 16.95 -7.51
CA GLY A 43 4.39 16.64 -7.06
C GLY A 43 4.53 16.52 -5.54
N VAL A 44 3.43 16.30 -4.80
CA VAL A 44 3.40 16.22 -3.34
C VAL A 44 2.68 14.96 -2.89
N CYS A 45 3.26 14.21 -1.95
CA CYS A 45 2.63 13.05 -1.31
C CYS A 45 2.35 13.33 0.16
N GLY A 46 1.22 12.81 0.64
CA GLY A 46 0.78 12.97 2.01
C GLY A 46 0.55 11.65 2.74
N ARG A 47 0.55 11.73 4.07
CA ARG A 47 0.10 10.67 4.97
C ARG A 47 -0.81 11.24 6.07
N PRO A 48 -1.68 10.43 6.69
CA PRO A 48 -2.54 10.88 7.77
C PRO A 48 -1.74 11.51 8.92
N HIS A 49 -2.27 12.60 9.47
CA HIS A 49 -1.71 13.28 10.64
C HIS A 49 -2.86 13.60 11.61
N PRO A 50 -2.64 13.64 12.94
CA PRO A 50 -3.72 13.95 13.90
C PRO A 50 -4.47 15.27 13.61
N GLU A 51 -3.77 16.25 13.05
CA GLU A 51 -4.31 17.57 12.68
C GLU A 51 -4.77 17.68 11.22
N GLY A 52 -4.70 16.59 10.43
CA GLY A 52 -5.07 16.58 9.01
C GLY A 52 -4.18 15.65 8.19
N LEU A 53 -3.32 16.24 7.36
CA LEU A 53 -2.40 15.51 6.49
C LEU A 53 -0.99 16.08 6.63
N VAL A 54 0.02 15.22 6.78
CA VAL A 54 1.43 15.62 6.73
C VAL A 54 1.99 15.34 5.34
N VAL A 55 2.72 16.29 4.79
CA VAL A 55 3.49 16.12 3.55
C VAL A 55 4.72 15.27 3.87
N THR A 56 4.82 14.10 3.25
CA THR A 56 5.93 13.16 3.47
C THR A 56 6.96 13.22 2.35
N PHE A 57 6.57 13.74 1.17
CA PHE A 57 7.46 14.00 0.05
C PHE A 57 6.93 15.17 -0.78
N ALA A 58 7.83 16.01 -1.28
CA ALA A 58 7.51 17.08 -2.21
C ALA A 58 8.66 17.24 -3.22
N GLN A 59 8.33 17.31 -4.52
CA GLN A 59 9.28 17.68 -5.56
C GLN A 59 9.73 19.13 -5.36
N GLY A 60 11.00 19.44 -5.64
CA GLY A 60 11.56 20.78 -5.38
C GLY A 60 10.87 21.91 -6.15
N ASP A 61 10.25 21.61 -7.28
CA ASP A 61 9.55 22.53 -8.19
C ASP A 61 8.02 22.38 -8.13
N ASN A 62 7.46 21.81 -7.05
CA ASN A 62 6.02 21.65 -6.90
C ASN A 62 5.31 23.01 -6.88
N GLY A 63 4.23 23.15 -7.65
CA GLY A 63 3.48 24.39 -7.81
C GLY A 63 2.74 24.88 -6.55
N LEU A 64 2.80 24.12 -5.45
CA LEU A 64 2.20 24.49 -4.16
C LEU A 64 3.22 25.15 -3.21
N GLY A 65 4.53 25.08 -3.49
CA GLY A 65 5.57 25.55 -2.57
C GLY A 65 5.63 24.79 -1.24
N LEU A 66 5.09 23.57 -1.20
CA LEU A 66 5.09 22.71 -0.02
C LEU A 66 6.41 21.93 0.09
N GLN A 67 6.74 21.53 1.32
CA GLN A 67 7.90 20.69 1.61
C GLN A 67 7.54 19.56 2.56
N ALA A 68 8.39 18.54 2.63
CA ALA A 68 8.26 17.47 3.62
C ALA A 68 8.20 18.05 5.04
N GLY A 69 7.26 17.56 5.85
CA GLY A 69 6.98 18.04 7.21
C GLY A 69 5.94 19.16 7.29
N ASP A 70 5.54 19.78 6.18
CA ASP A 70 4.38 20.69 6.19
C ASP A 70 3.11 19.89 6.51
N VAL A 71 2.20 20.48 7.30
CA VAL A 71 0.93 19.87 7.69
C VAL A 71 -0.23 20.66 7.08
N VAL A 72 -1.00 20.02 6.22
CA VAL A 72 -2.27 20.55 5.72
C VAL A 72 -3.32 20.36 6.81
N LEU A 73 -3.71 21.47 7.44
CA LEU A 73 -4.69 21.53 8.51
C LEU A 73 -6.13 21.48 7.97
N GLY A 74 -6.33 21.95 6.73
CA GLY A 74 -7.63 21.98 6.08
C GLY A 74 -7.56 22.39 4.61
N ALA A 75 -8.69 22.23 3.93
CA ALA A 75 -8.92 22.60 2.54
C ALA A 75 -10.32 23.19 2.44
N ASP A 76 -10.41 24.47 2.08
CA ASP A 76 -11.64 25.27 2.10
C ASP A 76 -12.34 25.17 3.49
N ASP A 77 -13.54 24.60 3.54
CA ASP A 77 -14.37 24.45 4.75
C ASP A 77 -14.13 23.14 5.53
N ALA A 78 -13.26 22.24 5.06
CA ALA A 78 -12.94 20.99 5.75
C ALA A 78 -11.59 21.07 6.48
N ALA A 79 -11.56 20.67 7.76
CA ALA A 79 -10.34 20.69 8.58
C ALA A 79 -10.15 19.41 9.41
N GLY A 80 -8.92 19.16 9.85
CA GLY A 80 -8.59 18.05 10.73
C GLY A 80 -9.01 16.69 10.15
N PRO A 81 -9.69 15.82 10.93
CA PRO A 81 -10.18 14.53 10.44
C PRO A 81 -11.20 14.63 9.29
N GLU A 82 -11.96 15.72 9.18
CA GLU A 82 -12.96 15.90 8.11
C GLU A 82 -12.29 16.02 6.73
N LEU A 83 -11.09 16.61 6.67
CA LEU A 83 -10.31 16.73 5.43
C LEU A 83 -10.14 15.37 4.74
N LEU A 84 -9.73 14.36 5.50
CA LEU A 84 -9.50 13.01 4.97
C LEU A 84 -10.80 12.25 4.73
N ASP A 85 -11.85 12.45 5.55
CA ASP A 85 -13.17 11.85 5.29
C ASP A 85 -13.74 12.36 3.96
N ARG A 86 -13.70 13.68 3.74
CA ARG A 86 -14.16 14.30 2.49
C ARG A 86 -13.33 13.85 1.29
N SER A 87 -12.01 13.81 1.43
CA SER A 87 -11.10 13.28 0.40
C SER A 87 -11.45 11.82 0.05
N SER A 88 -11.71 10.98 1.05
CA SER A 88 -12.00 9.55 0.86
C SER A 88 -13.29 9.27 0.07
N ARG A 89 -14.25 10.20 0.10
CA ARG A 89 -15.56 10.10 -0.58
C ARG A 89 -15.49 10.47 -2.06
N ARG A 90 -14.39 11.07 -2.53
CA ARG A 90 -14.22 11.38 -3.94
C ARG A 90 -13.92 10.10 -4.73
N PRO A 91 -14.52 9.91 -5.92
CA PRO A 91 -14.24 8.74 -6.74
C PRO A 91 -12.83 8.83 -7.37
N PHE A 92 -12.22 7.66 -7.58
CA PHE A 92 -10.93 7.52 -8.26
C PHE A 92 -11.11 6.94 -9.66
N CYS A 93 -10.10 7.13 -10.51
CA CYS A 93 -10.01 6.45 -11.82
C CYS A 93 -9.97 4.92 -11.67
N SER A 94 -9.29 4.44 -10.63
CA SER A 94 -9.32 3.06 -10.16
C SER A 94 -9.68 3.07 -8.69
N ASP A 95 -10.95 2.86 -8.41
CA ASP A 95 -11.49 2.88 -7.07
C ASP A 95 -11.42 1.48 -6.46
N PHE A 96 -10.81 1.34 -5.30
CA PHE A 96 -10.75 0.08 -4.55
C PHE A 96 -11.49 0.25 -3.22
N SER A 97 -12.20 -0.78 -2.81
CA SER A 97 -12.87 -0.82 -1.51
C SER A 97 -11.84 -0.71 -0.38
N SER A 98 -12.22 0.01 0.69
CA SER A 98 -11.35 0.22 1.84
C SER A 98 -11.87 -0.58 3.04
N PRO A 99 -11.29 -1.75 3.36
CA PRO A 99 -11.84 -2.64 4.38
C PRO A 99 -11.75 -2.08 5.80
N THR A 100 -10.88 -1.10 6.04
CA THR A 100 -10.72 -0.45 7.35
C THR A 100 -10.73 1.07 7.21
N ASP A 101 -11.12 1.76 8.29
CA ASP A 101 -11.04 3.23 8.37
C ASP A 101 -9.60 3.72 8.28
N HIS A 102 -8.65 2.93 8.80
CA HIS A 102 -7.23 3.23 8.71
C HIS A 102 -6.76 3.27 7.24
N HIS A 103 -7.00 2.20 6.48
CA HIS A 103 -6.68 2.14 5.06
C HIS A 103 -7.36 3.24 4.24
N ARG A 104 -8.62 3.54 4.57
CA ARG A 104 -9.39 4.61 3.94
C ARG A 104 -8.70 5.96 4.10
N ARG A 105 -8.24 6.29 5.32
CA ARG A 105 -7.52 7.54 5.60
C ARG A 105 -6.17 7.59 4.91
N GLU A 106 -5.44 6.48 4.91
CA GLU A 106 -4.14 6.36 4.23
C GLU A 106 -4.28 6.58 2.72
N THR A 107 -5.23 5.90 2.09
CA THR A 107 -5.54 6.08 0.66
C THR A 107 -6.01 7.51 0.35
N ALA A 108 -6.88 8.07 1.20
CA ALA A 108 -7.35 9.44 1.04
C ALA A 108 -6.23 10.48 1.16
N ALA A 109 -5.26 10.25 2.04
CA ALA A 109 -4.10 11.12 2.21
C ALA A 109 -3.10 10.99 1.04
N ALA A 110 -2.76 9.76 0.67
CA ALA A 110 -1.85 9.47 -0.45
C ALA A 110 -2.42 9.93 -1.80
N SER A 111 -3.75 10.02 -1.93
CA SER A 111 -4.41 10.49 -3.16
C SER A 111 -4.83 11.97 -3.11
N PHE A 112 -4.70 12.65 -1.97
CA PHE A 112 -5.27 13.98 -1.74
C PHE A 112 -4.85 14.98 -2.82
N PHE A 113 -3.55 15.07 -3.09
CA PHE A 113 -2.99 16.01 -4.07
C PHE A 113 -3.26 15.62 -5.53
N GLY A 114 -3.70 14.39 -5.80
CA GLY A 114 -4.24 13.99 -7.12
C GLY A 114 -5.71 14.37 -7.32
N GLN A 115 -6.43 14.66 -6.23
CA GLN A 115 -7.89 14.79 -6.18
C GLN A 115 -8.37 16.18 -5.77
N VAL A 116 -7.52 17.00 -5.16
CA VAL A 116 -7.87 18.35 -4.73
C VAL A 116 -8.10 19.26 -5.95
N PRO A 117 -9.28 19.93 -6.06
CA PRO A 117 -9.58 20.84 -7.17
C PRO A 117 -8.61 22.02 -7.23
N ALA A 118 -8.44 22.57 -8.43
CA ALA A 118 -7.81 23.87 -8.59
C ALA A 118 -8.63 24.97 -7.91
N GLY A 119 -7.96 26.00 -7.39
CA GLY A 119 -8.57 27.12 -6.67
C GLY A 119 -8.93 26.81 -5.21
N THR A 120 -8.88 25.54 -4.77
CA THR A 120 -9.03 25.20 -3.34
C THR A 120 -7.93 25.87 -2.53
N VAL A 121 -8.28 26.48 -1.40
CA VAL A 121 -7.33 27.09 -0.48
C VAL A 121 -6.97 26.09 0.61
N LEU A 122 -5.69 25.73 0.67
CA LEU A 122 -5.13 24.86 1.70
C LEU A 122 -4.63 25.71 2.86
N ARG A 123 -5.07 25.37 4.08
CA ARG A 123 -4.52 25.92 5.32
C ARG A 123 -3.35 25.04 5.77
N VAL A 124 -2.13 25.57 5.78
CA VAL A 124 -0.91 24.78 5.98
C VAL A 124 -0.08 25.31 7.14
N ARG A 125 0.52 24.41 7.93
CA ARG A 125 1.49 24.76 8.97
C ARG A 125 2.87 24.18 8.66
N ARG A 126 3.90 25.01 8.78
CA ARG A 126 5.31 24.61 8.66
C ARG A 126 5.97 24.59 10.04
N GLY A 127 6.28 23.40 10.55
CA GLY A 127 6.81 23.24 11.90
C GLY A 127 5.88 23.89 12.94
N THR A 128 6.43 24.78 13.77
CA THR A 128 5.69 25.53 14.81
C THR A 128 5.27 26.93 14.36
N ALA A 129 5.49 27.31 13.09
CA ALA A 129 5.13 28.62 12.59
C ALA A 129 3.61 28.83 12.57
N ALA A 130 3.18 30.09 12.51
CA ALA A 130 1.79 30.41 12.23
C ALA A 130 1.38 29.76 10.89
N PRO A 131 0.16 29.20 10.77
CA PRO A 131 -0.23 28.60 9.52
C PRO A 131 -0.41 29.67 8.43
N PHE A 132 -0.23 29.28 7.18
CA PHE A 132 -0.33 30.09 5.96
C PHE A 132 -1.24 29.40 4.95
N ASP A 133 -1.69 30.15 3.95
CA ASP A 133 -2.62 29.67 2.95
C ASP A 133 -1.90 29.42 1.62
N VAL A 134 -2.29 28.34 0.93
CA VAL A 134 -1.77 27.95 -0.38
C VAL A 134 -2.95 27.67 -1.29
N GLU A 135 -3.07 28.39 -2.41
CA GLU A 135 -4.09 28.09 -3.42
C GLU A 135 -3.60 26.96 -4.35
N VAL A 136 -4.45 25.97 -4.60
CA VAL A 136 -4.13 24.86 -5.49
C VAL A 136 -4.12 25.34 -6.95
N PRO A 137 -3.01 25.16 -7.71
CA PRO A 137 -2.94 25.64 -9.08
C PRO A 137 -3.84 24.85 -10.04
N ALA A 138 -4.27 25.52 -11.12
CA ALA A 138 -5.02 24.92 -12.22
C ALA A 138 -4.22 23.89 -13.03
N GLY A 139 -2.89 24.00 -13.04
CA GLY A 139 -1.99 23.09 -13.76
C GLY A 139 -1.78 21.76 -13.05
N SER A 140 -1.36 20.76 -13.82
CA SER A 140 -0.78 19.52 -13.31
C SER A 140 0.67 19.41 -13.75
N THR A 141 1.47 18.67 -12.99
CA THR A 141 2.74 18.16 -13.50
C THR A 141 2.47 17.27 -14.73
N PRO A 142 3.36 17.26 -15.76
CA PRO A 142 3.20 16.38 -16.91
C PRO A 142 3.25 14.89 -16.53
N GLN A 143 3.93 14.58 -15.42
CA GLN A 143 4.08 13.23 -14.89
C GLN A 143 3.39 13.12 -13.54
N LEU A 144 2.55 12.09 -13.39
CA LEU A 144 1.96 11.75 -12.11
C LEU A 144 3.01 11.15 -11.20
N LEU A 145 3.11 11.67 -9.98
CA LEU A 145 3.96 11.13 -8.93
C LEU A 145 3.20 10.01 -8.22
N SER A 146 3.78 8.81 -8.16
CA SER A 146 3.24 7.74 -7.31
C SER A 146 3.50 8.07 -5.84
N CYS A 147 2.45 8.03 -5.03
CA CYS A 147 2.47 8.25 -3.58
C CYS A 147 2.25 6.94 -2.79
N GLN A 148 2.38 5.80 -3.47
CA GLN A 148 2.38 4.48 -2.88
C GLN A 148 3.50 4.34 -1.84
N ASP A 149 4.75 4.70 -2.20
CA ASP A 149 5.82 4.81 -1.20
C ASP A 149 5.65 6.13 -0.43
N PRO A 150 5.59 6.10 0.92
CA PRO A 150 5.38 7.31 1.73
C PRO A 150 6.47 8.36 1.52
N LEU A 151 7.67 7.96 1.11
CA LEU A 151 8.82 8.84 0.99
C LEU A 151 9.08 9.23 -0.47
N GLY A 152 8.13 8.96 -1.39
CA GLY A 152 8.28 9.28 -2.82
C GLY A 152 9.43 8.55 -3.50
N ARG A 153 9.92 7.46 -2.91
CA ARG A 153 11.01 6.66 -3.47
C ARG A 153 10.50 5.84 -4.65
N ALA A 154 11.39 5.51 -5.57
CA ALA A 154 11.08 4.61 -6.68
C ALA A 154 10.50 3.27 -6.17
N ILE A 155 9.61 2.69 -6.97
CA ILE A 155 8.91 1.41 -6.73
C ILE A 155 8.90 0.51 -7.98
N ASP A 156 9.78 0.84 -8.94
CA ASP A 156 9.97 0.21 -10.24
C ASP A 156 10.99 -0.94 -10.17
N PHE A 157 10.94 -1.72 -9.10
CA PHE A 157 11.83 -2.84 -8.87
C PHE A 157 11.12 -3.95 -8.09
N ASP A 158 11.65 -5.17 -8.20
CA ASP A 158 11.12 -6.35 -7.51
C ASP A 158 11.59 -6.38 -6.04
N ALA A 159 12.90 -6.29 -5.81
CA ALA A 159 13.52 -6.15 -4.51
C ALA A 159 14.82 -5.35 -4.63
N ARG A 160 15.12 -4.50 -3.64
CA ARG A 160 16.42 -3.82 -3.52
C ARG A 160 16.95 -3.97 -2.11
N ALA A 161 18.24 -4.20 -1.98
CA ALA A 161 18.90 -4.29 -0.70
C ALA A 161 20.08 -3.31 -0.63
N GLU A 162 20.30 -2.74 0.54
CA GLU A 162 21.45 -1.90 0.83
C GLU A 162 21.89 -2.08 2.28
N VAL A 163 23.17 -1.87 2.56
CA VAL A 163 23.70 -1.80 3.94
C VAL A 163 23.92 -0.34 4.26
N ARG A 164 23.26 0.14 5.33
CA ARG A 164 23.42 1.50 5.83
C ARG A 164 24.80 1.69 6.47
N PRO A 165 25.26 2.95 6.65
CA PRO A 165 26.53 3.25 7.33
C PRO A 165 26.67 2.68 8.75
N ASP A 166 25.56 2.43 9.44
CA ASP A 166 25.53 1.81 10.78
C ASP A 166 25.56 0.28 10.76
N GLY A 167 25.73 -0.33 9.58
CA GLY A 167 25.79 -1.78 9.38
C GLY A 167 24.44 -2.47 9.34
N VAL A 168 23.31 -1.74 9.47
CA VAL A 168 21.98 -2.32 9.34
C VAL A 168 21.63 -2.46 7.85
N ALA A 169 21.26 -3.67 7.43
CA ALA A 169 20.73 -3.89 6.09
C ALA A 169 19.27 -3.48 5.99
N VAL A 170 18.87 -2.93 4.84
CA VAL A 170 17.47 -2.65 4.51
C VAL A 170 17.15 -3.36 3.21
N ILE A 171 16.10 -4.18 3.21
CA ILE A 171 15.53 -4.79 2.01
C ILE A 171 14.18 -4.15 1.76
N ARG A 172 14.03 -3.49 0.62
CA ARG A 172 12.78 -2.85 0.17
C ARG A 172 12.03 -3.76 -0.78
N LEU A 173 10.74 -3.93 -0.52
CA LEU A 173 9.82 -4.76 -1.31
C LEU A 173 8.54 -3.96 -1.59
N PRO A 174 8.43 -3.25 -2.73
CA PRO A 174 7.27 -2.42 -3.03
C PRO A 174 6.02 -3.24 -3.40
N ARG A 175 6.17 -4.56 -3.60
CA ARG A 175 5.13 -5.51 -3.98
C ARG A 175 5.60 -6.93 -3.73
N PHE A 176 4.66 -7.85 -3.51
CA PHE A 176 4.89 -9.30 -3.55
C PHE A 176 4.55 -9.89 -4.93
N TYR A 177 4.77 -9.15 -6.01
CA TYR A 177 4.50 -9.58 -7.38
C TYR A 177 5.59 -9.04 -8.32
N PRO A 178 6.07 -9.79 -9.32
CA PRO A 178 7.08 -9.26 -10.24
C PRO A 178 6.55 -8.06 -11.04
N LEU A 179 7.34 -6.99 -11.14
CA LEU A 179 7.00 -5.75 -11.85
C LEU A 179 6.72 -5.99 -13.33
N ASP A 180 7.50 -6.89 -13.92
CA ASP A 180 7.42 -7.37 -15.30
C ASP A 180 6.46 -8.57 -15.46
N GLY A 181 5.79 -8.96 -14.38
CA GLY A 181 4.86 -10.08 -14.38
C GLY A 181 3.62 -9.80 -15.22
N GLY A 182 3.35 -10.68 -16.18
CA GLY A 182 2.03 -10.78 -16.81
C GLY A 182 0.97 -11.27 -15.81
N PRO A 183 -0.26 -11.57 -16.28
CA PRO A 183 -1.26 -12.26 -15.47
C PRO A 183 -0.68 -13.55 -14.85
N PRO A 184 -1.12 -13.93 -13.63
CA PRO A 184 -0.63 -15.15 -13.02
C PRO A 184 -0.97 -16.36 -13.92
N PRO A 185 -0.10 -17.38 -13.98
CA PRO A 185 -0.39 -18.58 -14.76
C PRO A 185 -1.65 -19.28 -14.28
N THR A 186 -2.31 -20.01 -15.19
CA THR A 186 -3.60 -20.68 -14.91
C THR A 186 -3.44 -22.16 -14.54
N THR A 187 -2.23 -22.71 -14.63
CA THR A 187 -1.93 -24.10 -14.24
C THR A 187 -1.06 -24.13 -12.99
N GLY A 188 -1.21 -25.18 -12.17
CA GLY A 188 -0.48 -25.31 -10.91
C GLY A 188 1.05 -25.32 -11.08
N ALA A 189 1.57 -26.08 -12.05
CA ALA A 189 3.01 -26.17 -12.28
C ALA A 189 3.63 -24.85 -12.77
N GLU A 190 2.94 -24.14 -13.67
CA GLU A 190 3.40 -22.83 -14.13
C GLU A 190 3.32 -21.80 -13.01
N GLN A 191 2.27 -21.85 -12.18
CA GLN A 191 2.13 -20.99 -11.02
C GLN A 191 3.27 -21.23 -10.01
N GLU A 192 3.59 -22.48 -9.68
CA GLU A 192 4.71 -22.82 -8.81
C GLU A 192 6.05 -22.30 -9.36
N ALA A 193 6.30 -22.49 -10.66
CA ALA A 193 7.50 -21.98 -11.32
C ALA A 193 7.57 -20.44 -11.31
N PHE A 194 6.43 -19.76 -11.52
CA PHE A 194 6.32 -18.31 -11.46
C PHE A 194 6.60 -17.76 -10.04
N ILE A 195 6.04 -18.40 -9.02
CA ILE A 195 6.31 -18.09 -7.61
C ILE A 195 7.80 -18.27 -7.31
N ALA A 196 8.38 -19.42 -7.68
CA ALA A 196 9.78 -19.72 -7.45
C ALA A 196 10.72 -18.73 -8.15
N ALA A 197 10.42 -18.33 -9.39
CA ALA A 197 11.19 -17.34 -10.14
C ALA A 197 11.21 -15.98 -9.43
N PHE A 198 10.05 -15.52 -8.93
CA PHE A 198 10.00 -14.27 -8.18
C PHE A 198 10.67 -14.37 -6.80
N GLN A 199 10.49 -15.48 -6.07
CA GLN A 199 11.21 -15.74 -4.83
C GLN A 199 12.73 -15.71 -5.03
N ALA A 200 13.24 -16.21 -6.16
CA ALA A 200 14.66 -16.16 -6.49
C ALA A 200 15.18 -14.72 -6.67
N LYS A 201 14.38 -13.82 -7.27
CA LYS A 201 14.72 -12.39 -7.37
C LYS A 201 14.82 -11.73 -5.99
N VAL A 202 13.89 -12.05 -5.08
CA VAL A 202 13.91 -11.56 -3.69
C VAL A 202 15.08 -12.15 -2.90
N GLN A 203 15.34 -13.44 -3.08
CA GLN A 203 16.48 -14.14 -2.47
C GLN A 203 17.82 -13.50 -2.87
N ALA A 204 17.98 -13.11 -4.13
CA ALA A 204 19.19 -12.44 -4.60
C ALA A 204 19.44 -11.11 -3.86
N ALA A 205 18.39 -10.33 -3.56
CA ALA A 205 18.52 -9.11 -2.75
C ALA A 205 18.87 -9.44 -1.29
N PHE A 206 18.24 -10.45 -0.71
CA PHE A 206 18.56 -10.91 0.64
C PHE A 206 20.02 -11.40 0.76
N ASP A 207 20.49 -12.19 -0.20
CA ASP A 207 21.84 -12.75 -0.21
C ASP A 207 22.94 -11.68 -0.28
N GLN A 208 22.66 -10.52 -0.86
CA GLN A 208 23.60 -9.38 -0.90
C GLN A 208 23.89 -8.81 0.49
N VAL A 209 22.94 -8.94 1.43
CA VAL A 209 22.99 -8.26 2.72
C VAL A 209 22.86 -9.18 3.93
N LYS A 210 22.68 -10.49 3.72
CA LYS A 210 22.50 -11.48 4.80
C LYS A 210 23.67 -11.63 5.77
N SER A 211 24.83 -11.03 5.47
CA SER A 211 25.98 -10.96 6.39
C SER A 211 25.90 -9.79 7.37
N ALA A 212 24.99 -8.83 7.16
CA ALA A 212 24.76 -7.75 8.11
C ALA A 212 24.31 -8.31 9.47
N PRO A 213 24.60 -7.64 10.60
CA PRO A 213 24.15 -8.04 11.93
C PRO A 213 22.64 -7.86 12.16
N ALA A 214 22.00 -7.00 11.36
CA ALA A 214 20.55 -6.78 11.39
C ALA A 214 19.98 -6.49 10.00
N ILE A 215 18.73 -6.89 9.76
CA ILE A 215 17.96 -6.65 8.53
C ILE A 215 16.63 -5.97 8.87
N VAL A 216 16.30 -4.91 8.13
CA VAL A 216 14.97 -4.30 8.11
C VAL A 216 14.29 -4.65 6.80
N TRP A 217 13.13 -5.30 6.87
CA TRP A 217 12.24 -5.45 5.71
C TRP A 217 11.30 -4.25 5.63
N ASP A 218 11.55 -3.35 4.69
CA ASP A 218 10.70 -2.19 4.41
C ASP A 218 9.66 -2.58 3.36
N VAL A 219 8.45 -2.87 3.85
CA VAL A 219 7.31 -3.27 3.02
C VAL A 219 6.27 -2.17 2.89
N ARG A 220 6.53 -0.95 3.37
CA ARG A 220 5.58 0.17 3.29
C ARG A 220 5.10 0.41 1.85
N GLY A 221 3.80 0.57 1.68
CA GLY A 221 3.17 0.72 0.37
C GLY A 221 3.20 -0.55 -0.46
N ASN A 222 3.29 -1.74 0.13
CA ASN A 222 3.29 -2.99 -0.63
C ASN A 222 1.86 -3.40 -1.00
N TYR A 223 1.53 -3.34 -2.29
CA TYR A 223 0.18 -3.64 -2.80
C TYR A 223 -0.18 -5.14 -2.86
N GLY A 224 0.66 -5.98 -2.26
CA GLY A 224 0.48 -7.42 -2.21
C GLY A 224 0.94 -8.11 -3.48
N GLY A 225 0.27 -9.20 -3.84
CA GLY A 225 0.70 -10.12 -4.88
C GLY A 225 0.58 -11.57 -4.42
N ILE A 226 1.69 -12.31 -4.52
CA ILE A 226 1.81 -13.72 -4.18
C ILE A 226 2.08 -13.87 -2.68
N THR A 227 1.05 -14.27 -1.93
CA THR A 227 1.13 -14.49 -0.47
C THR A 227 2.29 -15.41 -0.06
N GLN A 228 2.55 -16.46 -0.84
CA GLN A 228 3.60 -17.45 -0.57
C GLN A 228 5.01 -16.84 -0.51
N VAL A 229 5.27 -15.73 -1.20
CA VAL A 229 6.56 -15.03 -1.16
C VAL A 229 6.77 -14.40 0.21
N GLY A 230 5.77 -13.67 0.71
CA GLY A 230 5.79 -13.11 2.06
C GLY A 230 5.95 -14.19 3.13
N LEU A 231 5.20 -15.29 3.02
CA LEU A 231 5.29 -16.39 3.99
C LEU A 231 6.66 -17.09 3.99
N ALA A 232 7.32 -17.20 2.83
CA ALA A 232 8.68 -17.75 2.76
C ALA A 232 9.72 -16.84 3.43
N ILE A 233 9.52 -15.52 3.38
CA ILE A 233 10.38 -14.56 4.12
C ILE A 233 10.14 -14.72 5.63
N VAL A 234 8.88 -14.78 6.08
CA VAL A 234 8.53 -14.98 7.50
C VAL A 234 9.08 -16.29 8.04
N ALA A 235 9.01 -17.37 7.26
CA ALA A 235 9.59 -18.66 7.62
C ALA A 235 11.08 -18.60 7.95
N GLY A 236 11.82 -17.68 7.33
CA GLY A 236 13.25 -17.48 7.56
C GLY A 236 13.61 -16.56 8.73
N MET A 237 12.63 -15.92 9.36
CA MET A 237 12.88 -14.95 10.43
C MET A 237 13.33 -15.61 11.75
N PRO A 238 14.10 -14.91 12.59
CA PRO A 238 14.42 -15.35 13.94
C PRO A 238 13.14 -15.65 14.75
N GLY A 239 13.12 -16.81 15.41
CA GLY A 239 11.98 -17.24 16.22
C GLY A 239 10.77 -17.73 15.41
N ALA A 240 10.91 -17.93 14.08
CA ALA A 240 9.81 -18.41 13.25
C ALA A 240 9.23 -19.75 13.74
N GLN A 241 7.91 -19.80 13.89
CA GLN A 241 7.13 -20.97 14.30
C GLN A 241 6.23 -21.43 13.15
N GLY A 242 5.99 -22.73 13.07
CA GLY A 242 5.13 -23.32 12.04
C GLY A 242 3.66 -23.29 12.42
N GLY A 243 2.78 -23.09 11.44
CA GLY A 243 1.34 -23.15 11.66
C GLY A 243 0.50 -22.71 10.47
N ASP A 244 -0.79 -23.02 10.55
CA ASP A 244 -1.80 -22.57 9.59
C ASP A 244 -2.16 -21.12 9.88
N LEU A 245 -2.07 -20.25 8.88
CA LEU A 245 -2.41 -18.84 8.99
C LEU A 245 -3.88 -18.59 8.64
N SER A 246 -4.30 -19.05 7.45
CA SER A 246 -5.64 -18.79 6.91
C SER A 246 -5.96 -19.66 5.70
N SER A 247 -7.20 -19.57 5.24
CA SER A 247 -7.63 -20.23 4.00
C SER A 247 -8.73 -19.42 3.30
N CYS A 248 -8.81 -19.55 1.98
CA CYS A 248 -9.80 -18.87 1.15
C CYS A 248 -10.81 -19.86 0.57
N ARG A 249 -12.08 -19.46 0.52
CA ARG A 249 -13.19 -20.23 -0.05
C ARG A 249 -13.95 -19.39 -1.06
N ALA A 250 -14.37 -20.02 -2.14
CA ALA A 250 -15.16 -19.34 -3.17
C ALA A 250 -16.60 -19.13 -2.65
N ARG A 251 -17.15 -17.93 -2.85
CA ARG A 251 -18.55 -17.64 -2.55
C ARG A 251 -19.46 -18.36 -3.55
N ILE A 252 -20.52 -18.99 -3.07
CA ILE A 252 -21.58 -19.53 -3.93
C ILE A 252 -22.41 -18.35 -4.46
N PRO A 253 -22.46 -18.13 -5.78
CA PRO A 253 -23.15 -16.97 -6.36
C PRO A 253 -24.61 -16.87 -5.92
N LYS A 254 -25.12 -15.64 -5.80
CA LYS A 254 -26.54 -15.33 -5.52
C LYS A 254 -27.10 -15.93 -4.21
N THR A 255 -26.24 -16.24 -3.24
CA THR A 255 -26.68 -16.71 -1.91
C THR A 255 -26.81 -15.56 -0.91
N SER A 256 -27.90 -15.59 -0.13
CA SER A 256 -28.21 -14.70 0.99
C SER A 256 -28.83 -15.52 2.14
N PRO A 257 -28.20 -15.60 3.34
CA PRO A 257 -26.88 -15.07 3.66
C PRO A 257 -25.78 -15.69 2.77
N PRO A 258 -24.59 -15.06 2.65
CA PRO A 258 -23.49 -15.61 1.87
C PRO A 258 -23.15 -17.05 2.28
N LYS A 259 -23.11 -17.95 1.30
CA LYS A 259 -22.61 -19.33 1.45
C LYS A 259 -21.31 -19.50 0.67
N PHE A 260 -20.51 -20.47 1.07
CA PHE A 260 -19.21 -20.76 0.46
C PHE A 260 -19.13 -22.23 0.06
N TYR A 261 -18.42 -22.51 -1.04
CA TYR A 261 -18.08 -23.88 -1.40
C TYR A 261 -17.22 -24.49 -0.29
N ALA A 262 -17.38 -25.80 -0.05
CA ALA A 262 -16.62 -26.51 0.98
C ALA A 262 -15.10 -26.55 0.69
N PRO A 263 -14.65 -26.78 -0.57
CA PRO A 263 -13.23 -26.73 -0.90
C PRO A 263 -12.63 -25.34 -0.64
N LYS A 264 -11.45 -25.36 -0.01
CA LYS A 264 -10.57 -24.20 0.10
C LYS A 264 -9.75 -24.13 -1.19
N TYR A 265 -9.78 -22.99 -1.87
CA TYR A 265 -8.99 -22.83 -3.10
C TYR A 265 -7.58 -22.30 -2.80
N ALA A 266 -7.36 -21.76 -1.61
CA ALA A 266 -6.04 -21.36 -1.13
C ALA A 266 -5.92 -21.65 0.37
N GLU A 267 -4.75 -22.13 0.78
CA GLU A 267 -4.38 -22.36 2.17
C GLU A 267 -3.00 -21.77 2.40
N TYR A 268 -2.88 -20.97 3.45
CA TYR A 268 -1.69 -20.21 3.78
C TYR A 268 -1.15 -20.71 5.11
N LYS A 269 0.13 -21.10 5.12
CA LYS A 269 0.83 -21.64 6.28
C LYS A 269 2.28 -21.18 6.30
N VAL A 270 2.85 -21.12 7.50
CA VAL A 270 4.28 -20.87 7.71
C VAL A 270 4.96 -22.20 8.04
N THR A 271 6.07 -22.47 7.36
CA THR A 271 6.95 -23.61 7.65
C THR A 271 8.35 -23.06 7.92
N PRO A 272 8.86 -23.04 9.17
CA PRO A 272 10.12 -22.41 9.52
C PRO A 272 11.32 -22.92 8.71
N GLY A 273 12.29 -22.04 8.48
CA GLY A 273 13.49 -22.29 7.69
C GLY A 273 13.39 -21.73 6.27
N GLY A 274 13.96 -22.46 5.30
CA GLY A 274 13.99 -22.05 3.89
C GLY A 274 15.17 -21.14 3.53
N SER A 275 15.17 -20.63 2.30
CA SER A 275 16.29 -19.87 1.73
C SER A 275 16.51 -18.50 2.38
N PHE A 276 15.48 -17.96 3.04
CA PHE A 276 15.51 -16.70 3.78
C PHE A 276 15.94 -16.86 5.25
N ALA A 277 16.36 -18.04 5.68
CA ALA A 277 16.78 -18.29 7.06
C ALA A 277 17.89 -17.33 7.50
N TYR A 278 17.65 -16.62 8.61
CA TYR A 278 18.55 -15.59 9.12
C TYR A 278 18.66 -15.64 10.64
N GLY A 279 19.89 -15.64 11.15
CA GLY A 279 20.16 -15.72 12.60
C GLY A 279 20.41 -14.38 13.29
N GLY A 280 20.50 -13.27 12.54
CA GLY A 280 20.72 -11.93 13.09
C GLY A 280 19.41 -11.27 13.55
N LYS A 281 19.45 -9.96 13.81
CA LYS A 281 18.25 -9.22 14.25
C LYS A 281 17.39 -8.83 13.05
N VAL A 282 16.08 -8.99 13.15
CA VAL A 282 15.16 -8.56 12.09
C VAL A 282 14.18 -7.53 12.64
N ALA A 283 13.76 -6.58 11.82
CA ALA A 283 12.57 -5.77 12.02
C ALA A 283 11.80 -5.65 10.70
N VAL A 284 10.50 -5.40 10.78
CA VAL A 284 9.64 -5.15 9.62
C VAL A 284 9.03 -3.76 9.76
N VAL A 285 8.99 -3.00 8.66
CA VAL A 285 8.32 -1.70 8.60
C VAL A 285 7.15 -1.77 7.63
N SER A 286 5.94 -1.48 8.13
CA SER A 286 4.67 -1.47 7.38
C SER A 286 3.99 -0.11 7.39
N ASP A 287 3.05 0.11 6.47
CA ASP A 287 2.10 1.21 6.54
C ASP A 287 0.69 0.79 6.12
N GLY A 288 -0.28 1.71 6.21
CA GLY A 288 -1.67 1.37 5.88
C GLY A 288 -2.00 1.32 4.39
N LEU A 289 -1.01 1.41 3.51
CA LEU A 289 -1.15 1.03 2.10
C LEU A 289 -0.68 -0.40 1.82
N ASP A 290 -0.18 -1.11 2.83
CA ASP A 290 0.12 -2.54 2.73
C ASP A 290 -1.19 -3.33 2.57
N TYR A 291 -1.33 -4.02 1.45
CA TYR A 291 -2.60 -4.56 0.97
C TYR A 291 -2.43 -6.02 0.52
N SER A 292 -3.48 -6.86 0.65
CA SER A 292 -3.51 -8.22 0.09
C SER A 292 -2.42 -9.13 0.67
N ALA A 293 -1.50 -9.67 -0.13
CA ALA A 293 -0.38 -10.48 0.36
C ALA A 293 0.46 -9.77 1.44
N ALA A 294 0.50 -8.44 1.44
CA ALA A 294 1.20 -7.69 2.49
C ALA A 294 0.46 -7.70 3.83
N ASP A 295 -0.89 -7.76 3.83
CA ASP A 295 -1.66 -7.99 5.05
C ASP A 295 -1.35 -9.37 5.65
N TYR A 296 -1.30 -10.42 4.81
CA TYR A 296 -0.91 -11.75 5.28
C TYR A 296 0.53 -11.80 5.79
N PHE A 297 1.45 -11.07 5.15
CA PHE A 297 2.84 -10.97 5.61
C PHE A 297 2.90 -10.35 7.01
N ALA A 298 2.28 -9.18 7.22
CA ALA A 298 2.25 -8.53 8.53
C ALA A 298 1.55 -9.39 9.61
N LEU A 299 0.44 -10.05 9.26
CA LEU A 299 -0.23 -10.98 10.16
C LEU A 299 0.67 -12.17 10.50
N ALA A 300 1.38 -12.74 9.53
CA ALA A 300 2.29 -13.86 9.77
C ALA A 300 3.50 -13.46 10.62
N VAL A 301 4.08 -12.27 10.42
CA VAL A 301 5.15 -11.73 11.28
C VAL A 301 4.69 -11.69 12.74
N THR A 302 3.52 -11.09 13.00
CA THR A 302 2.98 -10.92 14.36
C THR A 302 2.48 -12.21 15.00
N THR A 303 2.12 -13.22 14.20
CA THR A 303 1.58 -14.49 14.70
C THR A 303 2.65 -15.55 14.91
N PHE A 304 3.66 -15.61 14.03
CA PHE A 304 4.58 -16.73 13.93
C PHE A 304 6.04 -16.35 14.21
N THR A 305 6.34 -15.13 14.64
CA THR A 305 7.72 -14.71 14.94
C THR A 305 7.77 -13.78 16.15
N ASP A 306 8.96 -13.54 16.69
CA ASP A 306 9.22 -12.51 17.70
C ASP A 306 9.76 -11.20 17.08
N VAL A 307 9.70 -11.07 15.74
CA VAL A 307 10.24 -9.93 15.01
C VAL A 307 9.35 -8.70 15.23
N PRO A 308 9.91 -7.54 15.62
CA PRO A 308 9.14 -6.31 15.74
C PRO A 308 8.59 -5.86 14.37
N LEU A 309 7.27 -5.70 14.31
CA LEU A 309 6.56 -4.99 13.24
C LEU A 309 6.32 -3.55 13.68
N VAL A 310 6.87 -2.60 12.93
CA VAL A 310 6.84 -1.17 13.26
C VAL A 310 6.15 -0.39 12.15
N GLY A 311 5.34 0.60 12.51
CA GLY A 311 4.68 1.48 11.54
C GLY A 311 3.21 1.67 11.88
N SER A 312 2.37 1.74 10.84
CA SER A 312 0.92 1.81 10.99
C SER A 312 0.26 0.48 10.62
N ALA A 313 -1.00 0.30 11.03
CA ALA A 313 -1.76 -0.90 10.72
C ALA A 313 -1.90 -1.07 9.20
N THR A 314 -1.82 -2.29 8.69
CA THR A 314 -2.00 -2.57 7.26
C THR A 314 -3.46 -2.35 6.81
N ALA A 315 -3.76 -2.57 5.54
CA ALA A 315 -5.07 -2.28 4.97
C ALA A 315 -6.21 -3.10 5.60
N GLY A 316 -5.93 -4.36 5.95
CA GLY A 316 -6.92 -5.36 6.34
C GLY A 316 -7.61 -6.02 5.14
N ALA A 317 -7.01 -5.96 3.95
CA ALA A 317 -7.56 -6.47 2.71
C ALA A 317 -7.12 -7.91 2.46
N TYR A 318 -7.60 -8.86 3.29
CA TYR A 318 -7.33 -10.28 3.07
C TYR A 318 -8.15 -10.84 1.89
N GLY A 319 -7.54 -11.70 1.10
CA GLY A 319 -8.16 -12.37 -0.03
C GLY A 319 -7.25 -13.44 -0.63
N GLY A 320 -7.61 -13.99 -1.78
CA GLY A 320 -6.71 -14.87 -2.53
C GLY A 320 -7.24 -15.05 -3.93
N SER A 321 -6.34 -15.09 -4.90
CA SER A 321 -6.62 -15.62 -6.23
C SER A 321 -6.31 -17.11 -6.22
N GLY A 322 -7.32 -17.94 -6.52
CA GLY A 322 -7.14 -19.35 -6.88
C GLY A 322 -7.59 -19.57 -8.31
#